data_AF-A0A8S9BVK1-F1
#
_entry.id   AF-A0A8S9BVK1-F1
#
_cell.length_a   1.000
_cell.length_b   1.000
_cell.length_c   1.000
_cell.angle_alpha   90.00
_cell.angle_beta   90.00
_cell.angle_gamma   90.00
#
_symmetry.space_group_name_H-M   'P 1'
#
loop_
_entity.id
_entity.type
_entity.pdbx_description
1 polymer ?
#
loop_
_entity_poly.entity_id
_entity_poly.type
_entity_poly.pdbx_seq_one_letter_code
_entity_poly.pdbx_strand_id
1 'polypeptide(L)'
;MAANQKARRPIGKKLVIACDGTWQNSDAGFDKSPFQPPKAQILTNVTRIVRALNHHDENGIPQIAYYQRGVGTDGDIEDKIVGGMTGNDISEHIREAYAFVANNYDPSTSEELDIALKDESKVMDEIVLLGFSRGAYTARCISSLITDMGLLTKLGMEQFWGIFTDWKNQNVEGHESEWFLKTYQQVASDFKAKKGRKIIFTDPEYRDTLKQHKLTRWGMPIRAVGVWDTVGSLGIPLPLSANNVKPYSFVNTKVAQHIEYAFHAMAIDERRHLFSPTVWERPDSPTMLKKLKQCWFPGSHSNIGGGYEDASASVLSLAWMVSQLEDNGKILSFNQKYLEFVQDLSIKYYVDNKLPVRPWGFGTLYDSAIITNPESLVEGINPINRTPGRYHEVDLKTGKPGNTPLIDTRECIHRCVRQRIEGGGPGIQVRATFYSFLYKLFGSWFSFFTKAWTTTSLGDKFLLLGKQALGLHPHMVEETKSYTPKALSNYTLADDRTKGTGVTYQAHDKEKNLLEDELGSMEIHLLKRMNDLVGTTKH
;
A
#
# COMPACT_ATOMS: atom_id res chain seq x y z
N MET A 1 -37.63 -11.31 -17.44
CA MET A 1 -37.08 -10.41 -18.48
C MET A 1 -35.57 -10.43 -18.33
N ALA A 2 -34.85 -11.02 -19.28
CA ALA A 2 -33.39 -11.01 -19.26
C ALA A 2 -32.94 -9.55 -19.39
N ALA A 3 -32.37 -9.00 -18.32
CA ALA A 3 -31.71 -7.71 -18.39
C ALA A 3 -30.65 -7.82 -19.49
N ASN A 4 -30.75 -6.92 -20.47
CA ASN A 4 -29.84 -6.80 -21.60
C ASN A 4 -28.43 -6.56 -21.02
N GLN A 5 -27.66 -7.63 -20.76
CA GLN A 5 -26.27 -7.53 -20.34
C GLN A 5 -25.54 -6.93 -21.54
N LYS A 6 -25.33 -5.61 -21.49
CA LYS A 6 -24.57 -4.87 -22.47
C LYS A 6 -23.26 -5.63 -22.71
N ALA A 7 -23.00 -6.03 -23.95
CA ALA A 7 -21.83 -6.82 -24.28
C ALA A 7 -20.57 -6.11 -23.76
N ARG A 8 -19.74 -6.80 -22.99
CA ARG A 8 -18.50 -6.23 -22.45
C ARG A 8 -17.60 -5.91 -23.64
N ARG A 9 -17.02 -4.70 -23.65
CA ARG A 9 -16.04 -4.27 -24.65
C ARG A 9 -14.96 -5.35 -24.83
N PRO A 10 -14.55 -5.69 -26.07
CA PRO A 10 -13.43 -6.59 -26.28
C PRO A 10 -12.13 -5.97 -25.76
N ILE A 11 -11.33 -6.76 -25.05
CA ILE A 11 -10.08 -6.31 -24.43
C ILE A 11 -8.91 -6.86 -25.24
N GLY A 12 -7.92 -6.00 -25.54
CA GLY A 12 -6.71 -6.42 -26.24
C GLY A 12 -5.77 -7.16 -25.29
N LYS A 13 -5.24 -6.43 -24.31
CA LYS A 13 -4.39 -6.94 -23.23
C LYS A 13 -4.65 -6.21 -21.91
N LYS A 14 -4.22 -6.81 -20.81
CA LYS A 14 -4.25 -6.20 -19.47
C LYS A 14 -2.83 -5.87 -19.04
N LEU A 15 -2.52 -4.59 -18.88
CA LEU A 15 -1.23 -4.12 -18.37
C LEU A 15 -1.34 -4.01 -16.84
N VAL A 16 -0.59 -4.84 -16.11
CA VAL A 16 -0.59 -4.92 -14.65
C VAL A 16 0.69 -4.33 -14.09
N ILE A 17 0.62 -3.14 -13.51
CA ILE A 17 1.77 -2.39 -13.01
C ILE A 17 1.79 -2.52 -11.50
N ALA A 18 2.84 -3.15 -10.97
CA ALA A 18 2.94 -3.52 -9.57
C ALA A 18 4.17 -2.86 -8.93
N CYS A 19 3.93 -1.87 -8.08
CA CYS A 19 4.96 -1.07 -7.42
C CYS A 19 5.14 -1.52 -5.96
N ASP A 20 6.33 -2.01 -5.60
CA ASP A 20 6.59 -2.55 -4.26
C ASP A 20 6.97 -1.47 -3.22
N GLY A 21 6.94 -1.85 -1.93
CA GLY A 21 7.36 -0.99 -0.82
C GLY A 21 8.89 -0.83 -0.72
N THR A 22 9.37 0.30 -0.20
CA THR A 22 10.83 0.59 -0.07
C THR A 22 11.58 -0.43 0.77
N TRP A 23 12.86 -0.64 0.41
CA TRP A 23 13.76 -1.64 0.97
C TRP A 23 13.32 -3.09 0.71
N GLN A 24 12.20 -3.30 0.03
CA GLN A 24 11.76 -4.62 -0.40
C GLN A 24 12.16 -4.82 -1.86
N ASN A 25 13.06 -5.77 -2.04
CA ASN A 25 13.54 -6.22 -3.33
C ASN A 25 13.49 -7.75 -3.33
N SER A 26 12.42 -8.28 -3.93
CA SER A 26 12.27 -9.73 -4.07
C SER A 26 13.39 -10.40 -4.89
N ASP A 27 14.21 -9.61 -5.58
CA ASP A 27 15.36 -10.04 -6.39
C ASP A 27 16.73 -9.74 -5.72
N ALA A 28 16.78 -9.04 -4.57
CA ALA A 28 18.07 -8.72 -3.89
C ALA A 28 18.70 -9.90 -3.16
N GLY A 29 18.04 -11.07 -3.11
CA GLY A 29 18.55 -12.31 -2.55
C GLY A 29 18.62 -12.31 -1.01
N PHE A 30 19.44 -11.45 -0.40
CA PHE A 30 19.73 -11.46 1.04
C PHE A 30 19.81 -10.05 1.63
N ASP A 31 19.24 -9.86 2.82
CA ASP A 31 19.57 -8.74 3.69
C ASP A 31 21.03 -8.90 4.16
N LYS A 32 21.87 -7.90 3.85
CA LYS A 32 23.31 -7.85 4.19
C LYS A 32 23.60 -6.89 5.35
N SER A 33 22.62 -6.61 6.21
CA SER A 33 22.80 -5.72 7.36
C SER A 33 24.03 -6.13 8.19
N PRO A 34 24.97 -5.21 8.49
CA PRO A 34 26.32 -5.54 8.99
C PRO A 34 26.36 -6.23 10.37
N PHE A 35 25.22 -6.36 11.05
CA PHE A 35 25.10 -6.93 12.38
C PHE A 35 24.11 -8.11 12.47
N GLN A 36 23.62 -8.62 11.33
CA GLN A 36 22.74 -9.78 11.28
C GLN A 36 23.26 -10.80 10.25
N PRO A 37 23.08 -12.12 10.49
CA PRO A 37 23.41 -13.12 9.50
C PRO A 37 22.59 -12.88 8.22
N PRO A 38 23.16 -13.12 7.01
CA PRO A 38 22.46 -12.92 5.77
C PRO A 38 21.15 -13.71 5.76
N LYS A 39 20.04 -13.02 5.54
CA LYS A 39 18.72 -13.64 5.54
C LYS A 39 17.99 -13.32 4.26
N ALA A 40 17.39 -14.35 3.65
CA ALA A 40 16.62 -14.17 2.43
C ALA A 40 15.50 -13.14 2.65
N GLN A 41 15.34 -12.22 1.70
CA GLN A 41 14.26 -11.24 1.80
C GLN A 41 12.90 -11.95 1.74
N ILE A 42 11.99 -11.55 2.62
CA ILE A 42 10.65 -12.11 2.68
C ILE A 42 9.76 -11.33 1.72
N LEU A 43 9.04 -12.08 0.87
CA LEU A 43 8.23 -11.50 -0.18
C LEU A 43 7.06 -10.68 0.35
N THR A 44 6.74 -9.63 -0.39
CA THR A 44 5.58 -8.77 -0.21
C THR A 44 4.38 -9.37 -0.94
N ASN A 45 3.20 -8.84 -0.65
CA ASN A 45 1.99 -9.17 -1.39
C ASN A 45 2.01 -8.62 -2.82
N VAL A 46 2.75 -7.55 -3.10
CA VAL A 46 2.97 -7.07 -4.48
C VAL A 46 3.75 -8.10 -5.28
N THR A 47 4.82 -8.65 -4.72
CA THR A 47 5.56 -9.72 -5.39
C THR A 47 4.70 -10.99 -5.54
N ARG A 48 3.99 -11.39 -4.48
CA ARG A 48 3.16 -12.59 -4.49
C ARG A 48 2.01 -12.49 -5.49
N ILE A 49 1.32 -11.36 -5.56
CA ILE A 49 0.20 -11.20 -6.49
C ILE A 49 0.67 -11.23 -7.94
N VAL A 50 1.84 -10.63 -8.25
CA VAL A 50 2.43 -10.69 -9.60
C VAL A 50 2.79 -12.12 -9.98
N ARG A 51 3.44 -12.87 -9.08
CA ARG A 51 3.75 -14.29 -9.30
C ARG A 51 2.52 -15.19 -9.38
N ALA A 52 1.41 -14.75 -8.80
CA ALA A 52 0.14 -15.43 -8.88
C ALA A 52 -0.61 -15.14 -10.18
N LEU A 53 -0.23 -14.17 -11.01
CA LEU A 53 -0.97 -13.87 -12.24
C LEU A 53 -0.88 -15.04 -13.24
N ASN A 54 -2.02 -15.41 -13.82
CA ASN A 54 -2.01 -16.25 -15.02
C ASN A 54 -1.49 -15.42 -16.21
N HIS A 55 -0.75 -16.02 -17.14
CA HIS A 55 -0.31 -15.31 -18.34
C HIS A 55 -1.48 -14.86 -19.23
N HIS A 56 -2.60 -15.58 -19.19
CA HIS A 56 -3.85 -15.24 -19.85
C HIS A 56 -5.01 -15.40 -18.87
N ASP A 57 -6.06 -14.60 -19.02
CA ASP A 57 -7.30 -14.78 -18.27
C ASP A 57 -8.17 -15.91 -18.85
N GLU A 58 -9.35 -16.15 -18.26
CA GLU A 58 -10.23 -17.24 -18.71
C GLU A 58 -10.74 -17.10 -20.17
N ASN A 59 -10.63 -15.91 -20.77
CA ASN A 59 -11.03 -15.63 -22.15
C ASN A 59 -9.82 -15.62 -23.11
N GLY A 60 -8.63 -15.99 -22.63
CA GLY A 60 -7.40 -15.94 -23.42
C GLY A 60 -6.82 -14.54 -23.58
N ILE A 61 -7.24 -13.54 -22.79
CA ILE A 61 -6.68 -12.18 -22.86
C ILE A 61 -5.33 -12.16 -22.12
N PRO A 62 -4.24 -11.71 -22.75
CA PRO A 62 -2.94 -11.60 -22.10
C PRO A 62 -2.94 -10.68 -20.87
N GLN A 63 -2.28 -11.10 -19.80
CA GLN A 63 -2.04 -10.31 -18.59
C GLN A 63 -0.53 -10.05 -18.46
N ILE A 64 -0.10 -8.84 -18.83
CA ILE A 64 1.32 -8.46 -18.89
C ILE A 64 1.69 -7.73 -17.60
N ALA A 65 2.56 -8.35 -16.80
CA ALA A 65 3.00 -7.77 -15.54
C ALA A 65 4.28 -6.93 -15.71
N TYR A 66 4.28 -5.73 -15.14
CA TYR A 66 5.45 -4.90 -14.89
C TYR A 66 5.64 -4.82 -13.37
N TYR A 67 6.74 -5.37 -12.87
CA TYR A 67 7.11 -5.27 -11.46
C TYR A 67 8.20 -4.22 -11.28
N GLN A 68 7.95 -3.27 -10.39
CA GLN A 68 8.93 -2.28 -9.98
C GLN A 68 9.29 -2.51 -8.51
N ARG A 69 10.60 -2.71 -8.28
CA ARG A 69 11.17 -2.86 -6.94
C ARG A 69 10.92 -1.62 -6.08
N GLY A 70 11.03 -1.78 -4.77
CA GLY A 70 10.96 -0.66 -3.83
C GLY A 70 12.08 0.36 -4.04
N VAL A 71 11.76 1.63 -3.80
CA VAL A 71 12.75 2.74 -3.76
C VAL A 71 13.88 2.41 -2.76
N GLY A 72 15.12 2.81 -3.04
CA GLY A 72 16.27 2.69 -2.11
C GLY A 72 16.99 1.34 -2.13
N THR A 73 16.80 0.50 -3.14
CA THR A 73 17.32 -0.88 -3.17
C THR A 73 18.72 -1.04 -3.79
N ASP A 74 19.29 0.03 -4.36
CA ASP A 74 20.55 0.00 -5.15
C ASP A 74 21.65 0.98 -4.66
N GLY A 75 21.72 1.31 -3.35
CA GLY A 75 22.72 2.24 -2.78
C GLY A 75 23.77 1.59 -1.85
N ASP A 76 25.02 2.08 -1.93
CA ASP A 76 26.16 1.71 -1.08
C ASP A 76 25.87 1.93 0.43
N ILE A 77 26.58 1.19 1.26
CA ILE A 77 26.34 0.99 2.70
C ILE A 77 26.30 2.30 3.52
N GLU A 78 26.85 3.41 2.99
CA GLU A 78 26.84 4.73 3.66
C GLU A 78 25.50 5.49 3.57
N ASP A 79 24.61 5.20 2.60
CA ASP A 79 23.30 5.86 2.47
C ASP A 79 22.21 5.27 3.38
N LYS A 80 22.50 4.16 4.07
CA LYS A 80 21.57 3.49 4.98
C LYS A 80 21.40 4.20 6.33
N ILE A 81 22.38 5.01 6.75
CA ILE A 81 22.48 5.46 8.15
C ILE A 81 21.76 6.80 8.43
N VAL A 82 21.35 7.55 7.41
CA VAL A 82 20.46 8.72 7.53
C VAL A 82 19.41 8.69 6.42
N GLY A 83 18.56 7.66 6.43
CA GLY A 83 17.27 7.62 5.70
C GLY A 83 17.30 8.07 4.24
N GLY A 84 18.31 7.64 3.47
CA GLY A 84 18.55 8.00 2.08
C GLY A 84 17.39 7.63 1.15
N MET A 85 16.40 8.51 1.08
CA MET A 85 15.31 8.51 0.12
C MET A 85 15.00 9.98 -0.21
N THR A 86 15.45 10.44 -1.38
CA THR A 86 15.11 11.79 -1.84
C THR A 86 13.81 11.74 -2.63
N GLY A 87 13.10 12.85 -2.75
CA GLY A 87 11.93 12.92 -3.61
C GLY A 87 12.22 12.51 -5.07
N ASN A 88 13.47 12.61 -5.52
CA ASN A 88 13.86 12.30 -6.90
C ASN A 88 13.61 10.83 -7.27
N ASP A 89 13.75 9.89 -6.33
CA ASP A 89 13.60 8.46 -6.60
C ASP A 89 12.12 8.07 -6.85
N ILE A 90 11.18 8.68 -6.11
CA ILE A 90 9.74 8.48 -6.34
C ILE A 90 9.34 9.05 -7.72
N SER A 91 9.87 10.22 -8.08
CA SER A 91 9.66 10.79 -9.41
C SER A 91 10.15 9.87 -10.52
N GLU A 92 11.30 9.22 -10.33
CA GLU A 92 11.80 8.23 -11.27
C GLU A 92 10.88 7.03 -11.40
N HIS A 93 10.46 6.45 -10.29
CA HIS A 93 9.58 5.29 -10.29
C HIS A 93 8.25 5.57 -11.01
N ILE A 94 7.64 6.74 -10.76
CA ILE A 94 6.42 7.18 -11.47
C ILE A 94 6.68 7.29 -12.97
N ARG A 95 7.80 7.91 -13.38
CA ARG A 95 8.13 8.11 -14.79
C ARG A 95 8.34 6.79 -15.53
N GLU A 96 9.08 5.85 -14.95
CA GLU A 96 9.35 4.55 -15.57
C GLU A 96 8.08 3.73 -15.77
N ALA A 97 7.26 3.62 -14.72
CA ALA A 97 6.01 2.86 -14.77
C ALA A 97 5.01 3.52 -15.74
N TYR A 98 4.90 4.85 -15.72
CA TYR A 98 4.08 5.57 -16.69
C TYR A 98 4.57 5.36 -18.13
N ALA A 99 5.89 5.45 -18.37
CA ALA A 99 6.48 5.23 -19.69
C ALA A 99 6.22 3.80 -20.20
N PHE A 100 6.28 2.80 -19.32
CA PHE A 100 5.91 1.43 -19.67
C PHE A 100 4.45 1.36 -20.17
N VAL A 101 3.50 1.95 -19.42
CA VAL A 101 2.09 1.95 -19.85
C VAL A 101 1.92 2.71 -21.16
N ALA A 102 2.44 3.93 -21.26
CA ALA A 102 2.30 4.78 -22.44
C ALA A 102 2.85 4.12 -23.71
N ASN A 103 3.99 3.42 -23.62
CA ASN A 103 4.61 2.78 -24.78
C ASN A 103 3.93 1.48 -25.23
N ASN A 104 3.15 0.83 -24.35
CA ASN A 104 2.56 -0.49 -24.62
C ASN A 104 1.04 -0.47 -24.75
N TYR A 105 0.36 0.62 -24.35
CA TYR A 105 -1.09 0.71 -24.37
C TYR A 105 -1.66 0.91 -25.78
N ASP A 106 -2.70 0.15 -26.11
CA ASP A 106 -3.56 0.35 -27.27
C ASP A 106 -4.98 0.79 -26.83
N PRO A 107 -5.60 1.78 -27.51
CA PRO A 107 -5.21 2.31 -28.81
C PRO A 107 -3.97 3.22 -28.85
N SER A 108 -3.27 3.22 -29.98
CA SER A 108 -1.94 3.83 -30.13
C SER A 108 -1.99 5.34 -30.41
N THR A 109 -3.11 5.82 -30.94
CA THR A 109 -3.35 7.24 -31.29
C THR A 109 -4.56 7.82 -30.57
N SER A 110 -4.63 9.15 -30.51
CA SER A 110 -5.75 9.87 -29.89
C SER A 110 -7.06 9.65 -30.66
N GLU A 111 -6.99 9.58 -31.98
CA GLU A 111 -8.14 9.33 -32.85
C GLU A 111 -8.71 7.91 -32.67
N GLU A 112 -7.84 6.90 -32.58
CA GLU A 112 -8.28 5.54 -32.30
C GLU A 112 -8.89 5.42 -30.90
N LEU A 113 -8.33 6.12 -29.90
CA LEU A 113 -8.92 6.18 -28.56
C LEU A 113 -10.30 6.85 -28.61
N ASP A 114 -10.47 7.98 -29.30
CA ASP A 114 -11.76 8.67 -29.42
C ASP A 114 -12.82 7.78 -30.08
N ILE A 115 -12.43 6.99 -31.10
CA ILE A 115 -13.31 6.00 -31.72
C ILE A 115 -13.65 4.90 -30.71
N ALA A 116 -12.64 4.36 -30.01
CA ALA A 116 -12.85 3.33 -29.02
C ALA A 116 -13.79 3.79 -27.91
N LEU A 117 -13.60 4.99 -27.36
CA LEU A 117 -14.45 5.54 -26.30
C LEU A 117 -15.92 5.70 -26.73
N LYS A 118 -16.20 5.94 -28.02
CA LYS A 118 -17.56 6.10 -28.57
C LYS A 118 -18.21 4.77 -29.01
N ASP A 119 -17.41 3.78 -29.37
CA ASP A 119 -17.86 2.49 -29.90
C ASP A 119 -17.36 1.33 -29.01
N GLU A 120 -18.28 0.75 -28.24
CA GLU A 120 -18.00 -0.37 -27.33
C GLU A 120 -17.59 -1.66 -28.06
N SER A 121 -17.77 -1.76 -29.38
CA SER A 121 -17.28 -2.91 -30.16
C SER A 121 -15.78 -2.86 -30.41
N LYS A 122 -15.13 -1.71 -30.17
CA LYS A 122 -13.70 -1.51 -30.44
C LYS A 122 -12.84 -1.96 -29.28
N VAL A 123 -11.76 -2.64 -29.65
CA VAL A 123 -10.76 -3.18 -28.73
C VAL A 123 -10.02 -2.04 -28.04
N MET A 124 -9.78 -2.21 -26.74
CA MET A 124 -8.98 -1.31 -25.92
C MET A 124 -8.32 -2.11 -24.80
N ASP A 125 -7.12 -1.72 -24.41
CA ASP A 125 -6.42 -2.35 -23.31
C ASP A 125 -6.94 -1.89 -21.95
N GLU A 126 -6.74 -2.74 -20.95
CA GLU A 126 -7.04 -2.44 -19.56
C GLU A 126 -5.74 -2.14 -18.78
N ILE A 127 -5.79 -1.12 -17.91
CA ILE A 127 -4.69 -0.74 -17.01
C ILE A 127 -5.08 -1.13 -15.58
N VAL A 128 -4.25 -1.93 -14.93
CA VAL A 128 -4.38 -2.28 -13.52
C VAL A 128 -3.14 -1.83 -12.77
N LEU A 129 -3.33 -1.04 -11.72
CA LEU A 129 -2.24 -0.53 -10.88
C LEU A 129 -2.31 -1.18 -9.51
N LEU A 130 -1.20 -1.75 -9.04
CA LEU A 130 -1.07 -2.41 -7.76
C LEU A 130 0.09 -1.81 -7.00
N GLY A 131 -0.02 -1.70 -5.67
CA GLY A 131 1.15 -1.32 -4.88
C GLY A 131 1.01 -1.44 -3.38
N PHE A 132 2.15 -1.44 -2.69
CA PHE A 132 2.23 -1.48 -1.23
C PHE A 132 3.01 -0.29 -0.69
N SER A 133 2.56 0.32 0.40
CA SER A 133 3.28 1.38 1.12
C SER A 133 3.58 2.60 0.22
N ARG A 134 4.86 2.88 -0.06
CA ARG A 134 5.27 3.90 -1.03
C ARG A 134 5.00 3.50 -2.47
N GLY A 135 5.07 2.20 -2.80
CA GLY A 135 4.60 1.69 -4.08
C GLY A 135 3.10 1.89 -4.28
N ALA A 136 2.31 1.83 -3.20
CA ALA A 136 0.88 2.20 -3.26
C ALA A 136 0.68 3.68 -3.57
N TYR A 137 1.51 4.55 -2.97
CA TYR A 137 1.53 5.97 -3.30
C TYR A 137 1.94 6.20 -4.78
N THR A 138 2.97 5.52 -5.27
CA THR A 138 3.37 5.54 -6.69
C THR A 138 2.23 5.11 -7.62
N ALA A 139 1.54 4.00 -7.32
CA ALA A 139 0.38 3.54 -8.08
C ALA A 139 -0.73 4.61 -8.14
N ARG A 140 -0.98 5.31 -7.02
CA ARG A 140 -1.91 6.43 -6.97
C ARG A 140 -1.45 7.62 -7.79
N CYS A 141 -0.18 8.02 -7.70
CA CYS A 141 0.41 9.07 -8.55
C CYS A 141 0.20 8.78 -10.03
N ILE A 142 0.51 7.55 -10.47
CA ILE A 142 0.34 7.12 -11.86
C ILE A 142 -1.14 7.24 -12.27
N SER A 143 -2.06 6.85 -11.39
CA SER A 143 -3.49 6.96 -11.67
C SER A 143 -3.97 8.40 -11.83
N SER A 144 -3.47 9.33 -11.01
CA SER A 144 -3.74 10.76 -11.15
C SER A 144 -3.11 11.31 -12.43
N LEU A 145 -1.85 10.96 -12.73
CA LEU A 145 -1.15 11.39 -13.92
C LEU A 145 -1.91 10.97 -15.21
N ILE A 146 -2.36 9.72 -15.29
CA ILE A 146 -3.17 9.21 -16.40
C ILE A 146 -4.53 9.92 -16.46
N THR A 147 -5.13 10.26 -15.32
CA THR A 147 -6.40 11.01 -15.28
C THR A 147 -6.21 12.44 -15.77
N ASP A 148 -5.14 13.11 -15.35
CA ASP A 148 -4.94 14.53 -15.58
C ASP A 148 -4.50 14.83 -17.01
N MET A 149 -3.45 14.15 -17.50
CA MET A 149 -2.91 14.37 -18.85
C MET A 149 -3.16 13.24 -19.85
N GLY A 150 -3.59 12.07 -19.40
CA GLY A 150 -3.76 10.90 -20.25
C GLY A 150 -2.48 10.10 -20.43
N LEU A 151 -2.46 9.21 -21.41
CA LEU A 151 -1.25 8.52 -21.85
C LEU A 151 -0.64 9.24 -23.04
N LEU A 152 0.59 9.72 -22.88
CA LEU A 152 1.32 10.35 -23.98
C LEU A 152 1.47 9.38 -25.16
N THR A 153 1.36 9.92 -26.37
CA THR A 153 1.70 9.19 -27.59
C THR A 153 3.23 9.08 -27.70
N LYS A 154 3.73 8.33 -28.68
CA LYS A 154 5.18 8.30 -28.95
C LYS A 154 5.76 9.70 -29.17
N LEU A 155 5.01 10.58 -29.83
CA LEU A 155 5.39 11.99 -30.01
C LEU A 155 5.38 12.76 -28.68
N GLY A 156 4.38 12.52 -27.84
CA GLY A 156 4.32 13.12 -26.50
C GLY A 156 5.44 12.65 -25.59
N MET A 157 5.87 11.39 -25.70
CA MET A 157 6.94 10.82 -24.87
C MET A 157 8.29 11.51 -25.08
N GLU A 158 8.56 12.08 -26.27
CA GLU A 158 9.73 12.94 -26.51
C GLU A 158 9.75 14.21 -25.63
N GLN A 159 8.56 14.63 -25.17
CA GLN A 159 8.36 15.81 -24.32
C GLN A 159 8.06 15.43 -22.86
N PHE A 160 8.14 14.15 -22.51
CA PHE A 160 7.62 13.62 -21.25
C PHE A 160 8.20 14.33 -20.03
N TRP A 161 9.51 14.56 -20.00
CA TRP A 161 10.16 15.21 -18.87
C TRP A 161 9.61 16.62 -18.58
N GLY A 162 9.38 17.42 -19.62
CA GLY A 162 8.84 18.77 -19.47
C GLY A 162 7.40 18.76 -18.95
N ILE A 163 6.55 17.93 -19.57
CA ILE A 163 5.14 17.79 -19.17
C ILE A 163 5.02 17.25 -17.74
N PHE A 164 5.82 16.22 -17.40
CA PHE A 164 5.86 15.64 -16.05
C PHE A 164 6.32 16.66 -15.02
N THR A 165 7.28 17.53 -15.36
CA THR A 165 7.76 18.58 -14.45
C THR A 165 6.67 19.62 -14.18
N ASP A 166 5.94 20.04 -15.22
CA ASP A 166 4.79 20.93 -15.07
C ASP A 166 3.71 20.31 -14.16
N TRP A 167 3.40 19.01 -14.34
CA TRP A 167 2.44 18.28 -13.50
C TRP A 167 2.92 18.15 -12.05
N LYS A 168 4.16 17.70 -11.85
CA LYS A 168 4.74 17.48 -10.52
C LYS A 168 4.71 18.76 -9.69
N ASN A 169 4.95 19.89 -10.33
CA ASN A 169 5.03 21.18 -9.66
C ASN A 169 3.72 21.98 -9.67
N GLN A 170 2.60 21.41 -10.13
CA GLN A 170 1.33 22.11 -10.33
C GLN A 170 0.75 22.80 -9.07
N ASN A 171 1.06 22.27 -7.89
CA ASN A 171 0.60 22.79 -6.59
C ASN A 171 1.70 23.52 -5.81
N VAL A 172 2.87 23.72 -6.41
CA VAL A 172 3.99 24.43 -5.79
C VAL A 172 3.80 25.92 -6.00
N GLU A 173 3.58 26.65 -4.91
CA GLU A 173 3.40 28.11 -4.96
C GLU A 173 4.58 28.81 -5.66
N GLY A 174 4.25 29.69 -6.60
CA GLY A 174 5.23 30.41 -7.42
C GLY A 174 5.79 29.63 -8.60
N HIS A 175 5.50 28.33 -8.72
CA HIS A 175 5.91 27.55 -9.88
C HIS A 175 4.94 27.76 -11.06
N GLU A 176 5.49 27.83 -12.25
CA GLU A 176 4.74 28.01 -13.50
C GLU A 176 4.87 26.76 -14.37
N SER A 177 3.99 26.61 -15.36
CA SER A 177 4.14 25.55 -16.37
C SER A 177 5.22 25.92 -17.39
N GLU A 178 6.48 25.97 -16.94
CA GLU A 178 7.62 26.50 -17.70
C GLU A 178 7.80 25.83 -19.06
N TRP A 179 7.65 24.50 -19.12
CA TRP A 179 7.76 23.79 -20.39
C TRP A 179 6.69 24.26 -21.37
N PHE A 180 5.44 24.37 -20.92
CA PHE A 180 4.34 24.81 -21.76
C PHE A 180 4.50 26.27 -22.20
N LEU A 181 4.86 27.16 -21.28
CA LEU A 181 5.06 28.59 -21.56
C LEU A 181 6.17 28.80 -22.62
N LYS A 182 7.22 27.96 -22.59
CA LYS A 182 8.31 28.01 -23.57
C LYS A 182 7.92 27.40 -24.92
N THR A 183 7.19 26.29 -24.90
CA THR A 183 6.89 25.49 -26.10
C THR A 183 5.71 26.07 -26.90
N TYR A 184 4.70 26.59 -26.21
CA TYR A 184 3.44 27.09 -26.80
C TYR A 184 3.21 28.57 -26.48
N GLN A 185 4.19 29.42 -26.82
CA GLN A 185 4.21 30.85 -26.47
C GLN A 185 2.97 31.61 -26.93
N GLN A 186 2.46 31.32 -28.13
CA GLN A 186 1.25 31.98 -28.66
C GLN A 186 0.02 31.63 -27.82
N VAL A 187 -0.23 30.33 -27.60
CA VAL A 187 -1.34 29.85 -26.77
C VAL A 187 -1.27 30.42 -25.35
N ALA A 188 -0.07 30.44 -24.76
CA ALA A 188 0.15 31.02 -23.44
C ALA A 188 -0.13 32.53 -23.39
N SER A 189 0.25 33.27 -24.43
CA SER A 189 0.02 34.71 -24.54
C SER A 189 -1.48 35.02 -24.69
N ASP A 190 -2.17 34.28 -25.56
CA ASP A 190 -3.61 34.43 -25.78
C ASP A 190 -4.40 34.08 -24.52
N PHE A 191 -4.02 33.01 -23.81
CA PHE A 191 -4.60 32.66 -22.52
C PHE A 191 -4.42 33.76 -21.49
N LYS A 192 -3.20 34.32 -21.38
CA LYS A 192 -2.91 35.42 -20.44
C LYS A 192 -3.71 36.67 -20.78
N ALA A 193 -3.84 37.03 -22.05
CA ALA A 193 -4.66 38.16 -22.49
C ALA A 193 -6.15 37.96 -22.13
N LYS A 194 -6.66 36.73 -22.26
CA LYS A 194 -8.06 36.38 -21.98
C LYS A 194 -8.38 36.24 -20.48
N LYS A 195 -7.47 35.66 -19.69
CA LYS A 195 -7.72 35.25 -18.29
C LYS A 195 -7.01 36.12 -17.24
N GLY A 196 -6.08 36.99 -17.66
CA GLY A 196 -5.32 37.86 -16.76
C GLY A 196 -4.25 37.14 -15.92
N ARG A 197 -4.05 35.83 -16.10
CA ARG A 197 -3.02 35.03 -15.42
C ARG A 197 -2.33 34.08 -16.40
N LYS A 198 -1.15 33.59 -16.04
CA LYS A 198 -0.47 32.54 -16.80
C LYS A 198 -1.25 31.23 -16.74
N ILE A 199 -1.16 30.45 -17.82
CA ILE A 199 -1.71 29.10 -17.89
C ILE A 199 -0.97 28.19 -16.92
N ILE A 200 -1.70 27.31 -16.25
CA ILE A 200 -1.17 26.29 -15.36
C ILE A 200 -1.58 24.90 -15.88
N PHE A 201 -0.92 23.87 -15.38
CA PHE A 201 -1.11 22.49 -15.84
C PHE A 201 -2.57 22.01 -15.79
N THR A 202 -3.32 22.42 -14.76
CA THR A 202 -4.73 22.01 -14.57
C THR A 202 -5.73 22.74 -15.46
N ASP A 203 -5.30 23.73 -16.25
CA ASP A 203 -6.19 24.44 -17.18
C ASP A 203 -6.61 23.53 -18.35
N PRO A 204 -7.90 23.51 -18.75
CA PRO A 204 -8.37 22.76 -19.90
C PRO A 204 -7.58 23.06 -21.18
N GLU A 205 -7.25 24.34 -21.41
CA GLU A 205 -6.46 24.78 -22.57
C GLU A 205 -5.07 24.12 -22.65
N TYR A 206 -4.45 23.77 -21.52
CA TYR A 206 -3.17 23.06 -21.50
C TYR A 206 -3.34 21.66 -22.13
N ARG A 207 -4.31 20.91 -21.60
CA ARG A 207 -4.63 19.56 -22.07
C ARG A 207 -5.15 19.57 -23.50
N ASP A 208 -6.00 20.52 -23.86
CA ASP A 208 -6.54 20.64 -25.22
C ASP A 208 -5.44 20.93 -26.23
N THR A 209 -4.41 21.70 -25.85
CA THR A 209 -3.21 21.89 -26.66
C THR A 209 -2.46 20.56 -26.85
N LEU A 210 -2.25 19.77 -25.80
CA LEU A 210 -1.63 18.44 -25.94
C LEU A 210 -2.42 17.53 -26.90
N LYS A 211 -3.75 17.57 -26.83
CA LYS A 211 -4.64 16.80 -27.73
C LYS A 211 -4.55 17.30 -29.17
N GLN A 212 -4.64 18.61 -29.39
CA GLN A 212 -4.55 19.22 -30.72
C GLN A 212 -3.23 18.89 -31.42
N HIS A 213 -2.13 18.84 -30.67
CA HIS A 213 -0.81 18.46 -31.16
C HIS A 213 -0.56 16.94 -31.16
N LYS A 214 -1.58 16.12 -30.88
CA LYS A 214 -1.52 14.64 -30.86
C LYS A 214 -0.45 14.09 -29.91
N LEU A 215 -0.14 14.82 -28.85
CA LEU A 215 0.86 14.42 -27.85
C LEU A 215 0.26 13.49 -26.80
N THR A 216 -1.05 13.48 -26.61
CA THR A 216 -1.70 12.66 -25.58
C THR A 216 -2.98 11.96 -26.04
N ARG A 217 -3.23 10.81 -25.43
CA ARG A 217 -4.47 10.04 -25.48
C ARG A 217 -5.17 10.20 -24.13
N TRP A 218 -6.23 11.01 -24.10
CA TRP A 218 -6.92 11.38 -22.86
C TRP A 218 -8.35 10.84 -22.80
N GLY A 219 -8.80 10.41 -21.62
CA GLY A 219 -10.17 9.91 -21.38
C GLY A 219 -10.32 8.37 -21.28
N MET A 220 -9.25 7.61 -21.44
CA MET A 220 -9.20 6.17 -21.17
C MET A 220 -9.47 5.82 -19.70
N PRO A 221 -10.17 4.71 -19.42
CA PRO A 221 -10.40 4.23 -18.06
C PRO A 221 -9.16 3.52 -17.49
N ILE A 222 -8.98 3.63 -16.17
CA ILE A 222 -8.10 2.76 -15.39
C ILE A 222 -8.98 1.67 -14.79
N ARG A 223 -8.73 0.42 -15.19
CA ARG A 223 -9.61 -0.69 -14.84
C ARG A 223 -9.63 -0.92 -13.33
N ALA A 224 -8.48 -0.92 -12.66
CA ALA A 224 -8.45 -1.00 -11.21
C ALA A 224 -7.18 -0.40 -10.60
N VAL A 225 -7.31 0.08 -9.36
CA VAL A 225 -6.19 0.39 -8.47
C VAL A 225 -6.36 -0.40 -7.18
N GLY A 226 -5.45 -1.33 -6.90
CA GLY A 226 -5.45 -2.18 -5.72
C GLY A 226 -4.21 -1.92 -4.86
N VAL A 227 -4.39 -1.41 -3.64
CA VAL A 227 -3.27 -1.01 -2.79
C VAL A 227 -3.30 -1.63 -1.40
N TRP A 228 -2.11 -1.93 -0.88
CA TRP A 228 -1.90 -2.26 0.53
C TRP A 228 -1.31 -1.05 1.25
N ASP A 229 -2.00 -0.64 2.30
CA ASP A 229 -1.57 0.30 3.33
C ASP A 229 -0.77 1.50 2.80
N THR A 230 -1.36 2.28 1.89
CA THR A 230 -0.79 3.56 1.45
C THR A 230 -0.48 4.44 2.67
N VAL A 231 0.79 4.86 2.82
CA VAL A 231 1.25 5.66 3.96
C VAL A 231 1.80 7.01 3.55
N GLY A 232 1.66 7.97 4.46
CA GLY A 232 2.16 9.33 4.32
C GLY A 232 1.20 10.21 3.53
N SER A 233 0.81 11.34 4.10
CA SER A 233 0.02 12.36 3.40
C SER A 233 0.69 12.86 2.10
N LEU A 234 2.00 12.61 1.96
CA LEU A 234 2.85 13.02 0.84
C LEU A 234 3.74 11.87 0.31
N GLY A 235 3.48 10.61 0.71
CA GLY A 235 4.27 9.44 0.28
C GLY A 235 5.72 9.37 0.80
N ILE A 236 6.21 10.40 1.49
CA ILE A 236 7.56 10.48 2.06
C ILE A 236 7.43 10.68 3.58
N PRO A 237 7.97 9.78 4.42
CA PRO A 237 8.05 9.99 5.86
C PRO A 237 9.15 11.02 6.15
N LEU A 238 8.80 12.31 6.15
CA LEU A 238 9.75 13.36 6.50
C LEU A 238 9.66 13.70 8.00
N PRO A 239 10.80 14.06 8.64
CA PRO A 239 10.80 14.56 10.01
C PRO A 239 9.99 15.85 10.12
N LEU A 240 9.37 16.07 11.29
CA LEU A 240 8.46 17.18 11.62
C LEU A 240 9.01 18.60 11.35
N SER A 241 10.30 18.76 11.05
CA SER A 241 10.94 20.05 10.74
C SER A 241 11.30 20.28 9.26
N ALA A 242 10.90 19.40 8.34
CA ALA A 242 11.22 19.56 6.92
C ALA A 242 10.26 20.56 6.25
N ASN A 243 10.76 21.78 5.96
CA ASN A 243 9.94 22.89 5.43
C ASN A 243 9.64 22.82 3.92
N ASN A 244 10.06 21.77 3.19
CA ASN A 244 9.91 21.69 1.73
C ASN A 244 9.50 20.29 1.24
N VAL A 245 8.26 19.89 1.52
CA VAL A 245 7.66 18.63 1.03
C VAL A 245 6.83 18.83 -0.26
N LYS A 246 6.99 19.98 -0.91
CA LYS A 246 6.03 20.54 -1.87
C LYS A 246 5.79 19.76 -3.19
N PRO A 247 6.75 19.04 -3.81
CA PRO A 247 6.53 18.47 -5.13
C PRO A 247 5.79 17.12 -5.13
N TYR A 248 5.32 16.59 -3.99
CA TYR A 248 4.58 15.31 -3.90
C TYR A 248 3.24 15.47 -3.15
N SER A 249 2.72 16.69 -3.04
CA SER A 249 1.46 16.97 -2.36
C SER A 249 0.22 16.91 -3.24
N PHE A 250 0.33 16.39 -4.46
CA PHE A 250 -0.78 16.40 -5.42
C PHE A 250 -1.62 15.11 -5.41
N VAL A 251 -1.19 14.02 -4.76
CA VAL A 251 -2.02 12.81 -4.63
C VAL A 251 -3.08 13.04 -3.57
N ASN A 252 -4.22 13.52 -4.04
CA ASN A 252 -5.42 13.80 -3.26
C ASN A 252 -5.90 12.56 -2.46
N THR A 253 -6.61 12.79 -1.36
CA THR A 253 -7.44 11.79 -0.67
C THR A 253 -8.57 11.30 -1.56
N LYS A 254 -8.96 12.02 -2.62
CA LYS A 254 -9.95 11.53 -3.59
C LYS A 254 -9.37 10.48 -4.55
N VAL A 255 -10.18 9.47 -4.88
CA VAL A 255 -9.86 8.52 -5.97
C VAL A 255 -9.82 9.28 -7.31
N ALA A 256 -8.86 8.98 -8.19
CA ALA A 256 -8.77 9.62 -9.50
C ALA A 256 -10.02 9.31 -10.38
N GLN A 257 -10.48 10.30 -11.15
CA GLN A 257 -11.79 10.26 -11.83
C GLN A 257 -11.94 9.13 -12.86
N HIS A 258 -10.83 8.68 -13.48
CA HIS A 258 -10.85 7.63 -14.50
C HIS A 258 -10.74 6.20 -13.92
N ILE A 259 -10.62 6.04 -12.59
CA ILE A 259 -10.56 4.73 -11.96
C ILE A 259 -11.96 4.11 -11.89
N GLU A 260 -12.12 2.88 -12.38
CA GLU A 260 -13.37 2.14 -12.27
C GLU A 260 -13.52 1.37 -10.94
N TYR A 261 -12.44 0.75 -10.45
CA TYR A 261 -12.43 -0.03 -9.21
C TYR A 261 -11.24 0.37 -8.34
N ALA A 262 -11.50 0.75 -7.10
CA ALA A 262 -10.49 1.14 -6.12
C ALA A 262 -10.59 0.26 -4.86
N PHE A 263 -9.50 -0.45 -4.55
CA PHE A 263 -9.43 -1.37 -3.42
C PHE A 263 -8.23 -1.03 -2.54
N HIS A 264 -8.44 -0.88 -1.23
CA HIS A 264 -7.37 -0.54 -0.27
C HIS A 264 -7.43 -1.44 0.96
N ALA A 265 -6.45 -2.30 1.16
CA ALA A 265 -6.29 -3.07 2.40
C ALA A 265 -5.42 -2.29 3.39
N MET A 266 -5.88 -2.06 4.62
CA MET A 266 -5.21 -1.21 5.61
C MET A 266 -4.96 -1.92 6.94
N ALA A 267 -3.86 -1.55 7.60
CA ALA A 267 -3.48 -2.06 8.92
C ALA A 267 -4.27 -1.35 10.02
N ILE A 268 -4.91 -2.07 10.94
CA ILE A 268 -5.64 -1.44 12.06
C ILE A 268 -4.73 -1.13 13.26
N ASP A 269 -3.65 -1.90 13.42
CA ASP A 269 -2.76 -1.86 14.60
C ASP A 269 -1.39 -1.22 14.30
N GLU A 270 -1.23 -0.52 13.17
CA GLU A 270 -0.02 0.25 12.89
C GLU A 270 -0.01 1.55 13.72
N ARG A 271 1.06 1.77 14.48
CA ARG A 271 1.13 2.82 15.50
C ARG A 271 2.21 3.88 15.28
N ARG A 272 3.05 3.72 14.25
CA ARG A 272 4.08 4.69 13.91
C ARG A 272 3.43 5.91 13.27
N HIS A 273 3.75 7.09 13.79
CA HIS A 273 3.16 8.35 13.33
C HIS A 273 3.40 8.61 11.82
N LEU A 274 4.62 8.29 11.35
CA LEU A 274 5.02 8.44 9.94
C LEU A 274 4.31 7.45 8.99
N PHE A 275 3.59 6.47 9.54
CA PHE A 275 2.80 5.48 8.80
C PHE A 275 1.30 5.75 8.94
N SER A 276 0.92 7.02 9.06
CA SER A 276 -0.48 7.44 8.97
C SER A 276 -1.05 7.05 7.60
N PRO A 277 -2.23 6.41 7.55
CA PRO A 277 -2.79 5.90 6.31
C PRO A 277 -3.41 7.03 5.48
N THR A 278 -3.25 6.95 4.16
CA THR A 278 -3.88 7.87 3.22
C THR A 278 -5.20 7.29 2.74
N VAL A 279 -6.26 7.49 3.51
CA VAL A 279 -7.62 6.99 3.21
C VAL A 279 -8.19 7.69 1.97
N TRP A 280 -8.88 6.93 1.13
CA TRP A 280 -9.59 7.45 -0.04
C TRP A 280 -10.97 8.03 0.27
N GLU A 281 -11.39 8.98 -0.53
CA GLU A 281 -12.76 9.47 -0.64
C GLU A 281 -13.30 9.21 -2.04
N ARG A 282 -14.62 9.02 -2.14
CA ARG A 282 -15.27 8.99 -3.45
C ARG A 282 -15.05 10.35 -4.16
N PRO A 283 -14.68 10.35 -5.45
CA PRO A 283 -14.51 11.58 -6.19
C PRO A 283 -15.85 12.21 -6.52
N ASP A 284 -15.81 13.52 -6.75
CA ASP A 284 -16.97 14.28 -7.23
C ASP A 284 -17.38 13.80 -8.63
N SER A 285 -18.67 13.93 -8.94
CA SER A 285 -19.16 13.61 -10.28
C SER A 285 -18.75 14.68 -11.30
N PRO A 286 -18.46 14.30 -12.57
CA PRO A 286 -18.53 12.95 -13.13
C PRO A 286 -17.34 12.06 -12.74
N THR A 287 -17.59 10.76 -12.56
CA THR A 287 -16.56 9.76 -12.26
C THR A 287 -16.87 8.43 -12.94
N MET A 288 -15.83 7.69 -13.33
CA MET A 288 -15.93 6.31 -13.85
C MET A 288 -16.04 5.26 -12.73
N LEU A 289 -15.95 5.68 -11.46
CA LEU A 289 -15.86 4.80 -10.31
C LEU A 289 -17.14 4.00 -10.08
N LYS A 290 -17.02 2.69 -10.31
CA LYS A 290 -18.04 1.67 -10.07
C LYS A 290 -18.00 1.17 -8.63
N LYS A 291 -16.80 1.00 -8.05
CA LYS A 291 -16.64 0.51 -6.68
C LYS A 291 -15.40 1.09 -6.00
N LEU A 292 -15.60 1.64 -4.79
CA LEU A 292 -14.55 1.92 -3.82
C LEU A 292 -14.78 1.02 -2.60
N LYS A 293 -13.73 0.35 -2.15
CA LYS A 293 -13.76 -0.46 -0.94
C LYS A 293 -12.42 -0.37 -0.21
N GLN A 294 -12.47 0.04 1.05
CA GLN A 294 -11.29 0.19 1.89
C GLN A 294 -11.48 -0.66 3.14
N CYS A 295 -10.64 -1.67 3.34
CA CYS A 295 -10.87 -2.69 4.35
C CYS A 295 -9.74 -2.72 5.38
N TRP A 296 -10.10 -2.65 6.66
CA TRP A 296 -9.18 -2.70 7.79
C TRP A 296 -8.95 -4.14 8.26
N PHE A 297 -7.69 -4.52 8.40
CA PHE A 297 -7.21 -5.85 8.80
C PHE A 297 -6.39 -5.79 10.10
N PRO A 298 -6.35 -6.88 10.89
CA PRO A 298 -5.56 -6.95 12.10
C PRO A 298 -4.06 -6.91 11.80
N GLY A 299 -3.28 -6.24 12.66
CA GLY A 299 -1.83 -6.13 12.56
C GLY A 299 -1.33 -4.78 12.06
N SER A 300 -0.01 -4.69 11.97
CA SER A 300 0.72 -3.49 11.53
C SER A 300 0.98 -3.48 10.01
N HIS A 301 1.68 -2.45 9.51
CA HIS A 301 1.87 -2.21 8.08
C HIS A 301 2.32 -3.43 7.27
N SER A 302 3.36 -4.13 7.72
CA SER A 302 3.89 -5.33 7.04
C SER A 302 3.12 -6.61 7.36
N ASN A 303 2.24 -6.62 8.37
CA ASN A 303 1.22 -7.68 8.48
C ASN A 303 0.24 -7.61 7.31
N ILE A 304 0.06 -6.45 6.67
CA ILE A 304 -0.89 -6.26 5.56
C ILE A 304 -0.19 -6.31 4.20
N GLY A 305 0.98 -5.68 4.06
CA GLY A 305 1.72 -5.71 2.80
C GLY A 305 2.68 -6.87 2.61
N GLY A 306 2.99 -7.62 3.68
CA GLY A 306 4.01 -8.67 3.67
C GLY A 306 5.42 -8.17 4.02
N GLY A 307 6.35 -9.11 4.13
CA GLY A 307 7.73 -8.85 4.57
C GLY A 307 8.09 -9.40 5.96
N TYR A 308 7.12 -9.92 6.72
CA TYR A 308 7.38 -10.65 7.97
C TYR A 308 7.50 -12.15 7.76
N GLU A 309 8.31 -12.82 8.57
CA GLU A 309 8.57 -14.27 8.47
C GLU A 309 7.27 -15.07 8.56
N ASP A 310 6.47 -14.74 9.57
CA ASP A 310 5.10 -15.20 9.64
C ASP A 310 4.22 -14.41 8.65
N ALA A 311 4.06 -15.01 7.48
CA ALA A 311 3.28 -14.46 6.39
C ALA A 311 1.77 -14.60 6.57
N SER A 312 1.30 -15.39 7.54
CA SER A 312 -0.11 -15.79 7.62
C SER A 312 -1.08 -14.60 7.63
N ALA A 313 -0.78 -13.52 8.36
CA ALA A 313 -1.60 -12.30 8.35
C ALA A 313 -1.62 -11.60 6.98
N SER A 314 -0.46 -11.53 6.31
CA SER A 314 -0.35 -10.92 4.98
C SER A 314 -1.01 -11.76 3.89
N VAL A 315 -1.08 -13.08 4.05
CA VAL A 315 -1.80 -13.94 3.10
C VAL A 315 -3.32 -13.66 3.14
N LEU A 316 -3.86 -13.22 4.28
CA LEU A 316 -5.27 -12.80 4.38
C LEU A 316 -5.55 -11.61 3.46
N SER A 317 -4.77 -10.54 3.59
CA SER A 317 -4.95 -9.32 2.79
C SER A 317 -4.60 -9.55 1.31
N LEU A 318 -3.73 -10.52 0.99
CA LEU A 318 -3.50 -10.99 -0.38
C LEU A 318 -4.75 -11.68 -0.93
N ALA A 319 -5.32 -12.63 -0.19
CA ALA A 319 -6.51 -13.37 -0.59
C ALA A 319 -7.72 -12.44 -0.78
N TRP A 320 -7.86 -11.44 0.09
CA TRP A 320 -8.87 -10.39 -0.04
C TRP A 320 -8.69 -9.59 -1.33
N MET A 321 -7.47 -9.13 -1.62
CA MET A 321 -7.19 -8.35 -2.83
C MET A 321 -7.43 -9.17 -4.09
N VAL A 322 -7.00 -10.44 -4.10
CA VAL A 322 -7.28 -11.39 -5.19
C VAL A 322 -8.79 -11.52 -5.39
N SER A 323 -9.56 -11.75 -4.31
CA SER A 323 -11.02 -11.82 -4.39
C SER A 323 -11.62 -10.52 -4.93
N GLN A 324 -11.08 -9.35 -4.56
CA GLN A 324 -11.57 -8.08 -5.11
C GLN A 324 -11.33 -7.98 -6.62
N LEU A 325 -10.19 -8.48 -7.12
CA LEU A 325 -9.82 -8.41 -8.54
C LEU A 325 -10.47 -9.51 -9.39
N GLU A 326 -10.78 -10.68 -8.83
CA GLU A 326 -11.49 -11.77 -9.52
C GLU A 326 -13.01 -11.58 -9.48
N ASP A 327 -13.58 -11.38 -8.30
CA ASP A 327 -15.03 -11.39 -8.09
C ASP A 327 -15.70 -10.12 -8.65
N ASN A 328 -14.98 -8.99 -8.71
CA ASN A 328 -15.52 -7.73 -9.22
C ASN A 328 -15.16 -7.54 -10.69
N GLY A 329 -16.06 -7.94 -11.58
CA GLY A 329 -15.89 -7.67 -13.00
C GLY A 329 -14.71 -8.41 -13.64
N LYS A 330 -14.21 -9.50 -13.03
CA LYS A 330 -13.15 -10.36 -13.60
C LYS A 330 -11.99 -9.52 -14.15
N ILE A 331 -11.43 -8.67 -13.28
CA ILE A 331 -10.40 -7.71 -13.64
C ILE A 331 -9.12 -8.49 -13.95
N LEU A 332 -8.69 -9.36 -13.04
CA LEU A 332 -7.54 -10.23 -13.23
C LEU A 332 -7.91 -11.69 -12.94
N SER A 333 -7.07 -12.59 -13.42
CA SER A 333 -7.15 -14.03 -13.16
C SER A 333 -5.85 -14.53 -12.56
N PHE A 334 -5.95 -15.36 -11.52
CA PHE A 334 -4.79 -15.85 -10.77
C PHE A 334 -4.64 -17.37 -10.81
N ASN A 335 -3.41 -17.82 -10.62
CA ASN A 335 -3.03 -19.22 -10.49
C ASN A 335 -3.36 -19.69 -9.07
N GLN A 336 -4.48 -20.40 -8.95
CA GLN A 336 -4.96 -20.89 -7.68
C GLN A 336 -3.98 -21.85 -6.98
N LYS A 337 -3.26 -22.69 -7.73
CA LYS A 337 -2.24 -23.59 -7.15
C LYS A 337 -1.09 -22.82 -6.53
N TYR A 338 -0.68 -21.70 -7.13
CA TYR A 338 0.34 -20.84 -6.54
C TYR A 338 -0.14 -20.17 -5.25
N LEU A 339 -1.40 -19.71 -5.20
CA LEU A 339 -1.97 -19.11 -3.99
C LEU A 339 -2.11 -20.13 -2.85
N GLU A 340 -2.53 -21.36 -3.17
CA GLU A 340 -2.51 -22.48 -2.24
C GLU A 340 -1.09 -22.78 -1.73
N PHE A 341 -0.09 -22.78 -2.62
CA PHE A 341 1.30 -22.96 -2.25
C PHE A 341 1.81 -21.85 -1.31
N VAL A 342 1.43 -20.59 -1.53
CA VAL A 342 1.76 -19.48 -0.62
C VAL A 342 1.14 -19.69 0.77
N GLN A 343 -0.08 -20.23 0.83
CA GLN A 343 -0.72 -20.62 2.09
C GLN A 343 0.03 -21.77 2.78
N ASP A 344 0.46 -22.78 2.03
CA ASP A 344 1.24 -23.91 2.54
C ASP A 344 2.60 -23.45 3.09
N LEU A 345 3.27 -22.51 2.42
CA LEU A 345 4.51 -21.91 2.92
C LEU A 345 4.30 -21.22 4.28
N SER A 346 3.16 -20.57 4.47
CA SER A 346 2.82 -19.95 5.76
C SER A 346 2.61 -20.99 6.86
N ILE A 347 2.07 -22.17 6.52
CA ILE A 347 1.94 -23.30 7.46
C ILE A 347 3.30 -23.92 7.75
N LYS A 348 4.12 -24.12 6.72
CA LYS A 348 5.48 -24.65 6.84
C LYS A 348 6.34 -23.82 7.79
N TYR A 349 6.20 -22.49 7.79
CA TYR A 349 6.88 -21.62 8.76
C TYR A 349 6.63 -22.07 10.21
N TYR A 350 5.39 -22.37 10.59
CA TYR A 350 5.08 -22.85 11.94
C TYR A 350 5.71 -24.22 12.22
N VAL A 351 5.62 -25.15 11.26
CA VAL A 351 6.18 -26.49 11.37
C VAL A 351 7.71 -26.44 11.56
N ASP A 352 8.42 -25.69 10.71
CA ASP A 352 9.87 -25.58 10.73
C ASP A 352 10.37 -24.92 12.04
N ASN A 353 9.60 -23.99 12.59
CA ASN A 353 9.89 -23.33 13.88
C ASN A 353 9.32 -24.07 15.09
N LYS A 354 8.72 -25.25 14.92
CA LYS A 354 8.09 -26.05 15.98
C LYS A 354 7.03 -25.27 16.78
N LEU A 355 6.32 -24.40 16.09
CA LEU A 355 5.21 -23.62 16.63
C LEU A 355 3.88 -24.32 16.28
N PRO A 356 2.83 -24.16 17.12
CA PRO A 356 1.51 -24.66 16.78
C PRO A 356 1.00 -23.95 15.52
N VAL A 357 0.56 -24.73 14.53
CA VAL A 357 -0.08 -24.19 13.33
C VAL A 357 -1.33 -23.42 13.75
N ARG A 358 -1.44 -22.18 13.28
CA ARG A 358 -2.52 -21.28 13.67
C ARG A 358 -3.67 -21.32 12.66
N PRO A 359 -4.93 -21.24 13.11
CA PRO A 359 -6.07 -21.07 12.22
C PRO A 359 -5.97 -19.80 11.34
N TRP A 360 -6.76 -19.77 10.28
CA TRP A 360 -6.94 -18.59 9.44
C TRP A 360 -7.32 -17.37 10.29
N GLY A 361 -6.65 -16.24 10.07
CA GLY A 361 -6.87 -15.03 10.87
C GLY A 361 -6.05 -14.92 12.16
N PHE A 362 -5.40 -16.00 12.62
CA PHE A 362 -4.73 -16.05 13.94
C PHE A 362 -3.20 -15.91 13.86
N GLY A 363 -2.69 -15.51 12.70
CA GLY A 363 -1.28 -15.22 12.47
C GLY A 363 -0.63 -14.27 13.47
N THR A 364 0.68 -14.30 13.60
CA THR A 364 1.43 -13.39 14.48
C THR A 364 1.22 -11.93 14.07
N LEU A 365 0.87 -11.06 15.02
CA LEU A 365 0.74 -9.62 14.81
C LEU A 365 1.91 -8.91 15.49
N TYR A 366 2.64 -8.10 14.72
CA TYR A 366 3.84 -7.42 15.21
C TYR A 366 3.50 -5.98 15.63
N ASP A 367 3.95 -5.55 16.82
CA ASP A 367 3.84 -4.14 17.23
C ASP A 367 4.96 -3.33 16.55
N SER A 368 4.55 -2.49 15.61
CA SER A 368 5.46 -1.65 14.82
C SER A 368 6.08 -0.50 15.62
N ALA A 369 5.57 -0.18 16.81
CA ALA A 369 6.13 0.84 17.68
C ALA A 369 7.27 0.32 18.58
N ILE A 370 7.59 -0.98 18.53
CA ILE A 370 8.72 -1.53 19.27
C ILE A 370 10.03 -1.06 18.63
N ILE A 371 10.77 -0.25 19.39
CA ILE A 371 12.10 0.21 19.02
C ILE A 371 13.08 -0.97 19.10
N THR A 372 13.51 -1.48 17.96
CA THR A 372 14.46 -2.61 17.85
C THR A 372 15.85 -2.18 17.37
N ASN A 373 15.96 -1.01 16.75
CA ASN A 373 17.17 -0.40 16.22
C ASN A 373 17.06 1.15 16.23
N PRO A 374 18.16 1.90 15.99
CA PRO A 374 18.13 3.36 15.94
C PRO A 374 17.14 3.95 14.92
N GLU A 375 16.86 3.25 13.82
CA GLU A 375 15.89 3.67 12.79
C GLU A 375 14.45 3.67 13.35
N SER A 376 14.04 2.59 14.02
CA SER A 376 12.75 2.49 14.70
C SER A 376 12.60 3.44 15.91
N LEU A 377 13.71 4.03 16.40
CA LEU A 377 13.68 5.02 17.48
C LEU A 377 12.95 6.29 17.05
N VAL A 378 13.16 6.77 15.83
CA VAL A 378 12.48 7.97 15.32
C VAL A 378 11.02 7.67 15.00
N GLU A 379 10.73 6.49 14.46
CA GLU A 379 9.38 6.11 14.03
C GLU A 379 8.44 5.74 15.20
N GLY A 380 9.00 5.29 16.34
CA GLY A 380 8.26 4.81 17.52
C GLY A 380 8.02 5.85 18.62
N ILE A 381 8.54 7.08 18.49
CA ILE A 381 8.29 8.18 19.44
C ILE A 381 6.82 8.61 19.35
N ASN A 382 6.09 8.57 20.47
CA ASN A 382 4.67 8.92 20.59
C ASN A 382 3.75 8.09 19.68
N PRO A 383 3.55 6.78 19.99
CA PRO A 383 2.70 5.91 19.19
C PRO A 383 1.27 6.43 19.15
N ILE A 384 0.71 6.50 17.95
CA ILE A 384 -0.68 6.90 17.71
C ILE A 384 -1.54 5.66 17.44
N ASN A 385 -2.84 5.71 17.75
CA ASN A 385 -3.76 4.68 17.29
C ASN A 385 -4.41 5.16 15.99
N ARG A 386 -4.59 4.25 15.03
CA ARG A 386 -5.40 4.53 13.85
C ARG A 386 -6.87 4.67 14.25
N THR A 387 -7.61 5.46 13.47
CA THR A 387 -9.00 5.81 13.74
C THR A 387 -9.88 5.54 12.52
N PRO A 388 -10.17 4.26 12.22
CA PRO A 388 -11.07 3.87 11.13
C PRO A 388 -12.34 4.72 11.10
N GLY A 389 -12.71 5.23 9.93
CA GLY A 389 -13.89 6.06 9.72
C GLY A 389 -13.78 7.53 10.12
N ARG A 390 -12.65 7.98 10.70
CA ARG A 390 -12.51 9.29 11.37
C ARG A 390 -11.33 10.15 10.88
N TYR A 391 -10.83 9.84 9.70
CA TYR A 391 -9.76 10.63 9.07
C TYR A 391 -10.29 11.94 8.53
N HIS A 392 -9.40 12.93 8.43
CA HIS A 392 -9.68 14.27 7.92
C HIS A 392 -8.88 14.52 6.64
N GLU A 393 -9.34 15.45 5.82
CA GLU A 393 -8.59 15.97 4.69
C GLU A 393 -7.21 16.44 5.15
N VAL A 394 -6.20 16.24 4.32
CA VAL A 394 -4.85 16.71 4.62
C VAL A 394 -4.63 18.03 3.88
N ASP A 395 -4.16 19.04 4.60
CA ASP A 395 -3.66 20.25 3.97
C ASP A 395 -2.42 19.90 3.13
N LEU A 396 -2.57 20.01 1.81
CA LEU A 396 -1.52 19.68 0.83
C LEU A 396 -0.29 20.60 0.95
N LYS A 397 -0.41 21.78 1.56
CA LYS A 397 0.72 22.69 1.77
C LYS A 397 1.57 22.26 2.97
N THR A 398 0.92 21.82 4.05
CA THR A 398 1.58 21.54 5.33
C THR A 398 1.75 20.05 5.60
N GLY A 399 1.05 19.18 4.86
CA GLY A 399 1.01 17.74 5.07
C GLY A 399 0.26 17.33 6.35
N LYS A 400 -0.37 18.28 7.05
CA LYS A 400 -1.06 18.07 8.33
C LYS A 400 -2.56 17.81 8.13
N PRO A 401 -3.21 17.04 9.02
CA PRO A 401 -4.67 16.93 9.02
C PRO A 401 -5.31 18.30 9.18
N GLY A 402 -6.26 18.61 8.30
CA GLY A 402 -7.16 19.75 8.40
C GLY A 402 -8.36 19.47 9.30
N ASN A 403 -9.33 20.38 9.29
CA ASN A 403 -10.54 20.29 10.12
C ASN A 403 -11.75 19.68 9.39
N THR A 404 -11.60 19.32 8.12
CA THR A 404 -12.68 18.73 7.30
C THR A 404 -12.62 17.21 7.39
N PRO A 405 -13.65 16.51 7.90
CA PRO A 405 -13.69 15.06 7.90
C PRO A 405 -13.80 14.49 6.49
N LEU A 406 -13.17 13.34 6.23
CA LEU A 406 -13.33 12.64 4.95
C LEU A 406 -14.75 12.06 4.81
N ILE A 407 -15.33 12.18 3.62
CA ILE A 407 -16.69 11.73 3.29
C ILE A 407 -16.69 10.56 2.28
N ASP A 408 -17.73 9.73 2.33
CA ASP A 408 -17.95 8.58 1.45
C ASP A 408 -16.70 7.69 1.21
N THR A 409 -15.94 7.44 2.28
CA THR A 409 -14.70 6.64 2.22
C THR A 409 -14.94 5.14 1.97
N ARG A 410 -16.17 4.62 2.15
CA ARG A 410 -16.49 3.20 1.98
C ARG A 410 -15.54 2.26 2.75
N GLU A 411 -15.21 2.66 3.97
CA GLU A 411 -14.42 1.85 4.90
C GLU A 411 -15.24 0.70 5.51
N CYS A 412 -14.61 -0.45 5.67
CA CYS A 412 -15.16 -1.62 6.35
C CYS A 412 -14.09 -2.32 7.20
N ILE A 413 -14.50 -3.12 8.18
CA ILE A 413 -13.61 -3.96 8.98
C ILE A 413 -13.68 -5.39 8.44
N HIS A 414 -12.53 -6.01 8.16
CA HIS A 414 -12.52 -7.37 7.68
C HIS A 414 -13.02 -8.35 8.75
N ARG A 415 -13.86 -9.33 8.37
CA ARG A 415 -14.40 -10.36 9.27
C ARG A 415 -13.35 -11.09 10.11
N CYS A 416 -12.11 -11.19 9.63
CA CYS A 416 -11.03 -11.80 10.39
C CYS A 416 -10.73 -11.09 11.73
N VAL A 417 -11.03 -9.79 11.86
CA VAL A 417 -10.88 -9.04 13.11
C VAL A 417 -11.82 -9.62 14.16
N ARG A 418 -13.11 -9.76 13.83
CA ARG A 418 -14.09 -10.34 14.75
C ARG A 418 -13.82 -11.81 15.06
N GLN A 419 -13.48 -12.61 14.04
CA GLN A 419 -13.08 -14.01 14.25
C GLN A 419 -11.93 -14.12 15.26
N ARG A 420 -10.96 -13.20 15.20
CA ARG A 420 -9.85 -13.15 16.14
C ARG A 420 -10.27 -12.74 17.55
N ILE A 421 -11.17 -11.77 17.70
CA ILE A 421 -11.69 -11.33 19.00
C ILE A 421 -12.54 -12.44 19.64
N GLU A 422 -13.53 -12.98 18.93
CA GLU A 422 -14.48 -13.97 19.44
C GLU A 422 -13.85 -15.35 19.65
N GLY A 423 -12.90 -15.74 18.78
CA GLY A 423 -12.23 -17.02 18.84
C GLY A 423 -11.03 -17.06 19.79
N GLY A 424 -10.81 -16.01 20.58
CA GLY A 424 -9.70 -15.94 21.55
C GLY A 424 -8.33 -15.96 20.89
N GLY A 425 -8.20 -15.37 19.70
CA GLY A 425 -6.95 -15.32 18.97
C GLY A 425 -5.88 -14.53 19.73
N PRO A 426 -4.59 -14.86 19.57
CA PRO A 426 -3.51 -14.15 20.25
C PRO A 426 -3.54 -12.67 19.90
N GLY A 427 -3.20 -11.79 20.83
CA GLY A 427 -3.10 -10.37 20.50
C GLY A 427 -1.77 -10.00 19.87
N ILE A 428 -1.42 -8.73 19.98
CA ILE A 428 -0.20 -8.19 19.37
C ILE A 428 1.00 -8.64 20.21
N GLN A 429 2.13 -8.91 19.54
CA GLN A 429 3.42 -9.12 20.19
C GLN A 429 3.75 -7.97 21.16
N VAL A 430 4.21 -8.34 22.35
CA VAL A 430 4.70 -7.45 23.40
C VAL A 430 6.10 -7.93 23.79
N ARG A 431 7.07 -7.03 23.88
CA ARG A 431 8.36 -7.37 24.45
C ARG A 431 8.43 -6.99 25.92
N ALA A 432 9.00 -7.88 26.73
CA ALA A 432 9.50 -7.55 28.06
C ALA A 432 10.56 -6.43 27.92
N THR A 433 10.15 -5.23 28.31
CA THR A 433 10.93 -4.04 28.71
C THR A 433 12.25 -3.72 27.98
N PHE A 434 12.29 -2.52 27.37
CA PHE A 434 13.38 -1.53 27.16
C PHE A 434 14.84 -1.88 27.54
N TYR A 435 15.08 -2.66 28.59
CA TYR A 435 16.39 -3.09 29.08
C TYR A 435 17.20 -3.93 28.07
N SER A 436 16.58 -4.72 27.20
CA SER A 436 17.33 -5.54 26.21
C SER A 436 18.10 -4.69 25.18
N PHE A 437 17.56 -3.52 24.81
CA PHE A 437 18.19 -2.58 23.90
C PHE A 437 19.31 -1.78 24.59
N LEU A 438 19.05 -1.28 25.80
CA LEU A 438 20.08 -0.66 26.64
C LEU A 438 21.25 -1.61 26.89
N TYR A 439 21.00 -2.91 27.10
CA TYR A 439 22.06 -3.90 27.29
C TYR A 439 22.91 -4.11 26.03
N LYS A 440 22.34 -3.99 24.82
CA LYS A 440 23.08 -4.06 23.55
C LYS A 440 23.86 -2.78 23.24
N LEU A 441 23.30 -1.61 23.55
CA LEU A 441 23.95 -0.30 23.37
C LEU A 441 25.06 -0.04 24.39
N PHE A 442 24.80 -0.34 25.66
CA PHE A 442 25.71 -0.07 26.76
C PHE A 442 26.57 -1.27 27.15
N GLY A 443 26.31 -2.47 26.61
CA GLY A 443 27.15 -3.65 26.82
C GLY A 443 28.59 -3.47 26.31
N SER A 444 28.78 -2.64 25.27
CA SER A 444 30.12 -2.25 24.81
C SER A 444 30.71 -1.08 25.62
N TRP A 445 29.86 -0.20 26.15
CA TRP A 445 30.27 0.97 26.95
C TRP A 445 30.70 0.61 28.37
N PHE A 446 30.16 -0.48 28.93
CA PHE A 446 30.57 -1.00 30.24
C PHE A 446 31.97 -1.64 30.23
N SER A 447 32.48 -2.10 29.08
CA SER A 447 33.88 -2.58 29.00
C SER A 447 34.92 -1.46 29.14
N PHE A 448 34.50 -0.21 28.97
CA PHE A 448 35.39 0.96 29.12
C PHE A 448 35.53 1.41 30.58
N PHE A 449 34.56 1.10 31.44
CA PHE A 449 34.59 1.44 32.87
C PHE A 449 35.13 0.32 33.78
N THR A 450 35.42 -0.88 33.26
CA THR A 450 35.95 -2.00 34.06
C THR A 450 37.47 -2.11 34.06
N LYS A 451 38.22 -1.13 33.53
CA LYS A 451 39.69 -1.09 33.63
C LYS A 451 40.24 -0.44 34.90
N ALA A 452 39.37 0.07 35.76
CA ALA A 452 39.70 0.45 37.12
C ALA A 452 38.82 -0.36 38.07
N TRP A 453 39.43 -1.02 39.06
CA TRP A 453 38.84 -1.97 40.03
C TRP A 453 38.83 -3.43 39.60
N THR A 454 40.00 -4.05 39.78
CA THR A 454 40.13 -5.51 39.96
C THR A 454 39.57 -5.94 41.32
N THR A 455 39.13 -7.20 41.35
CA THR A 455 38.86 -8.07 42.51
C THR A 455 37.50 -7.95 43.19
N THR A 456 36.57 -8.84 42.83
CA THR A 456 35.89 -9.75 43.78
C THR A 456 34.96 -10.71 43.04
N SER A 457 34.94 -11.96 43.50
CA SER A 457 34.20 -13.12 42.96
C SER A 457 32.66 -13.03 43.06
N LEU A 458 32.12 -11.83 43.33
CA LEU A 458 30.69 -11.55 43.29
C LEU A 458 30.18 -11.25 41.87
N GLY A 459 30.99 -10.60 41.02
CA GLY A 459 30.59 -10.21 39.67
C GLY A 459 30.25 -11.41 38.78
N ASP A 460 31.08 -12.45 38.81
CA ASP A 460 30.88 -13.65 37.99
C ASP A 460 29.71 -14.52 38.49
N LYS A 461 29.47 -14.56 39.81
CA LYS A 461 28.30 -15.24 40.38
C LYS A 461 26.99 -14.49 40.10
N PHE A 462 27.00 -13.16 40.09
CA PHE A 462 25.83 -12.35 39.70
C PHE A 462 25.54 -12.44 38.20
N LEU A 463 26.57 -12.56 37.35
CA LEU A 463 26.41 -12.75 35.91
C LEU A 463 25.89 -14.15 35.56
N LEU A 464 26.32 -15.18 36.31
CA LEU A 464 25.85 -16.56 36.12
C LEU A 464 24.43 -16.76 36.67
N LEU A 465 24.10 -16.15 37.82
CA LEU A 465 22.72 -16.08 38.34
C LEU A 465 21.82 -15.24 37.43
N GLY A 466 22.33 -14.17 36.82
CA GLY A 466 21.59 -13.40 35.81
C GLY A 466 21.30 -14.21 34.54
N LYS A 467 22.25 -15.04 34.09
CA LYS A 467 22.06 -15.94 32.93
C LYS A 467 21.15 -17.13 33.24
N GLN A 468 21.17 -17.68 34.46
CA GLN A 468 20.32 -18.80 34.87
C GLN A 468 18.91 -18.37 35.35
N ALA A 469 18.77 -17.18 35.93
CA ALA A 469 17.47 -16.65 36.37
C ALA A 469 16.64 -16.02 35.23
N LEU A 470 17.28 -15.62 34.13
CA LEU A 470 16.57 -14.96 33.03
C LEU A 470 16.12 -15.91 31.92
N GLY A 471 16.62 -17.14 31.81
CA GLY A 471 16.13 -18.13 30.82
C GLY A 471 15.91 -17.56 29.41
N LEU A 472 16.72 -16.56 29.01
CA LEU A 472 16.49 -15.78 27.80
C LEU A 472 16.92 -16.58 26.58
N HIS A 473 16.04 -17.44 26.11
CA HIS A 473 16.03 -17.87 24.72
C HIS A 473 15.80 -16.63 23.83
N PRO A 474 16.45 -16.53 22.66
CA PRO A 474 16.27 -15.42 21.70
C PRO A 474 14.85 -15.24 21.14
N HIS A 475 13.86 -16.02 21.59
CA HIS A 475 12.53 -16.15 21.00
C HIS A 475 11.35 -15.71 21.88
N MET A 476 11.56 -15.14 23.06
CA MET A 476 10.44 -14.77 23.95
C MET A 476 9.98 -13.33 23.70
N VAL A 477 9.28 -13.11 22.58
CA VAL A 477 8.30 -12.01 22.46
C VAL A 477 6.96 -12.62 22.86
N GLU A 478 6.40 -12.19 23.99
CA GLU A 478 5.11 -12.73 24.44
C GLU A 478 3.98 -12.03 23.68
N GLU A 479 2.98 -12.77 23.24
CA GLU A 479 1.76 -12.17 22.69
C GLU A 479 0.79 -11.87 23.83
N THR A 480 0.01 -10.80 23.73
CA THR A 480 -1.09 -10.65 24.70
C THR A 480 -2.05 -11.83 24.56
N LYS A 481 -2.62 -12.28 25.68
CA LYS A 481 -3.51 -13.46 25.70
C LYS A 481 -4.75 -13.32 24.82
N SER A 482 -5.21 -12.08 24.61
CA SER A 482 -6.36 -11.77 23.77
C SER A 482 -6.06 -10.61 22.85
N TYR A 483 -6.66 -10.65 21.66
CA TYR A 483 -6.65 -9.54 20.73
C TYR A 483 -7.79 -8.55 21.01
N THR A 484 -7.44 -7.30 21.27
CA THR A 484 -8.39 -6.18 21.40
C THR A 484 -7.79 -4.97 20.69
N PRO A 485 -8.23 -4.63 19.46
CA PRO A 485 -7.66 -3.51 18.72
C PRO A 485 -8.06 -2.20 19.38
N LYS A 486 -7.07 -1.39 19.77
CA LYS A 486 -7.30 -0.07 20.39
C LYS A 486 -8.08 0.86 19.49
N ALA A 487 -7.92 0.75 18.17
CA ALA A 487 -8.65 1.52 17.18
C ALA A 487 -10.18 1.31 17.24
N LEU A 488 -10.64 0.18 17.80
CA LEU A 488 -12.07 -0.15 17.91
C LEU A 488 -12.63 0.05 19.33
N SER A 489 -11.89 0.66 20.26
CA SER A 489 -12.36 0.85 21.65
C SER A 489 -13.63 1.69 21.76
N ASN A 490 -13.90 2.52 20.75
CA ASN A 490 -15.06 3.41 20.68
C ASN A 490 -16.20 2.81 19.85
N TYR A 491 -16.13 1.51 19.54
CA TYR A 491 -17.15 0.81 18.75
C TYR A 491 -17.73 -0.38 19.51
N THR A 492 -19.02 -0.60 19.38
CA THR A 492 -19.71 -1.83 19.76
C THR A 492 -20.08 -2.63 18.53
N LEU A 493 -20.08 -3.95 18.63
CA LEU A 493 -20.58 -4.80 17.57
C LEU A 493 -22.11 -4.89 17.64
N ALA A 494 -22.78 -4.68 16.51
CA ALA A 494 -24.21 -4.93 16.35
C ALA A 494 -24.44 -5.90 15.19
N ASP A 495 -25.12 -7.01 15.49
CA ASP A 495 -25.55 -7.98 14.49
C ASP A 495 -27.00 -7.70 14.10
N ASP A 496 -27.19 -6.83 13.12
CA ASP A 496 -28.51 -6.47 12.57
C ASP A 496 -28.90 -7.40 11.38
N ARG A 497 -28.45 -8.67 11.39
CA ARG A 497 -28.81 -9.65 10.33
C ARG A 497 -30.32 -9.83 10.14
N THR A 498 -31.13 -9.55 11.16
CA THR A 498 -32.61 -9.54 11.09
C THR A 498 -33.17 -8.40 10.22
N LYS A 499 -32.40 -7.32 9.97
CA LYS A 499 -32.76 -6.18 9.11
C LYS A 499 -32.10 -6.22 7.74
N GLY A 500 -31.35 -7.28 7.42
CA GLY A 500 -30.69 -7.46 6.12
C GLY A 500 -29.45 -6.57 5.89
N THR A 501 -28.97 -5.84 6.91
CA THR A 501 -27.84 -4.89 6.80
C THR A 501 -26.47 -5.50 7.13
N GLY A 502 -26.42 -6.78 7.54
CA GLY A 502 -25.18 -7.45 7.93
C GLY A 502 -24.68 -7.04 9.33
N VAL A 503 -23.45 -7.45 9.66
CA VAL A 503 -22.77 -7.10 10.92
C VAL A 503 -22.16 -5.70 10.81
N THR A 504 -22.32 -4.88 11.83
CA THR A 504 -21.86 -3.48 11.86
C THR A 504 -21.10 -3.18 13.16
N TYR A 505 -20.01 -2.42 13.07
CA TYR A 505 -19.33 -1.79 14.21
C TYR A 505 -19.93 -0.40 14.43
N GLN A 506 -20.76 -0.27 15.46
CA GLN A 506 -21.50 0.94 15.81
C GLN A 506 -20.65 1.86 16.70
N ALA A 507 -20.51 3.12 16.32
CA ALA A 507 -19.70 4.07 17.09
C ALA A 507 -20.46 4.56 18.35
N HIS A 508 -19.80 4.59 19.52
CA HIS A 508 -20.42 4.98 20.79
C HIS A 508 -20.87 6.44 20.84
N ASP A 509 -20.12 7.30 20.14
CA ASP A 509 -20.34 8.74 20.03
C ASP A 509 -21.35 9.11 18.94
N LYS A 510 -22.02 8.11 18.33
CA LYS A 510 -22.96 8.28 17.21
C LYS A 510 -22.31 8.92 15.97
N GLU A 511 -20.98 8.86 15.87
CA GLU A 511 -20.26 9.15 14.63
C GLU A 511 -20.49 8.02 13.59
N LYS A 512 -19.60 7.92 12.60
CA LYS A 512 -19.71 7.01 11.47
C LYS A 512 -19.54 5.54 11.90
N ASN A 513 -20.57 4.74 11.65
CA ASN A 513 -20.50 3.28 11.79
C ASN A 513 -19.66 2.65 10.67
N LEU A 514 -19.06 1.50 10.95
CA LEU A 514 -18.27 0.73 9.97
C LEU A 514 -18.95 -0.60 9.70
N LEU A 515 -19.08 -0.98 8.42
CA LEU A 515 -19.61 -2.28 8.04
C LEU A 515 -18.56 -3.37 8.26
N GLU A 516 -19.00 -4.58 8.63
CA GLU A 516 -18.16 -5.77 8.49
C GLU A 516 -18.10 -6.17 7.02
N ASP A 517 -16.89 -6.48 6.55
CA ASP A 517 -16.69 -7.04 5.22
C ASP A 517 -16.87 -8.57 5.24
N GLU A 518 -17.60 -9.08 4.25
CA GLU A 518 -17.74 -10.53 4.06
C GLU A 518 -16.57 -11.12 3.29
N LEU A 519 -16.32 -12.42 3.50
CA LEU A 519 -15.24 -13.15 2.81
C LEU A 519 -15.54 -13.31 1.32
N GLY A 520 -14.55 -13.00 0.48
CA GLY A 520 -14.57 -13.29 -0.94
C GLY A 520 -14.32 -14.76 -1.27
N SER A 521 -14.42 -15.10 -2.56
CA SER A 521 -14.31 -16.49 -3.04
C SER A 521 -12.96 -17.14 -2.70
N MET A 522 -11.85 -16.44 -2.95
CA MET A 522 -10.49 -16.91 -2.66
C MET A 522 -10.24 -17.05 -1.16
N GLU A 523 -10.79 -16.14 -0.35
CA GLU A 523 -10.64 -16.20 1.11
C GLU A 523 -11.35 -17.43 1.69
N ILE A 524 -12.56 -17.72 1.21
CA ILE A 524 -13.30 -18.94 1.58
C ILE A 524 -12.51 -20.19 1.17
N HIS A 525 -11.90 -20.18 -0.02
CA HIS A 525 -11.09 -21.29 -0.52
C HIS A 525 -9.87 -21.57 0.37
N LEU A 526 -9.07 -20.54 0.67
CA LEU A 526 -7.88 -20.70 1.50
C LEU A 526 -8.23 -21.03 2.96
N LEU A 527 -9.34 -20.50 3.48
CA LEU A 527 -9.89 -20.90 4.78
C LEU A 527 -10.23 -22.39 4.82
N LYS A 528 -10.90 -22.93 3.78
CA LYS A 528 -11.20 -24.37 3.69
C LYS A 528 -9.92 -25.20 3.65
N ARG A 529 -8.96 -24.83 2.81
CA ARG A 529 -7.65 -25.50 2.73
C ARG A 529 -6.93 -25.53 4.08
N MET A 530 -6.92 -24.41 4.80
CA MET A 530 -6.33 -24.33 6.13
C MET A 530 -6.98 -25.34 7.09
N ASN A 531 -8.31 -25.43 7.09
CA ASN A 531 -9.03 -26.38 7.94
C ASN A 531 -8.68 -27.83 7.61
N ASP A 532 -8.53 -28.15 6.32
CA ASP A 532 -8.14 -29.49 5.87
C ASP A 532 -6.72 -29.85 6.36
N LEU A 533 -5.76 -28.93 6.18
CA LEU A 533 -4.37 -29.14 6.60
C LEU A 533 -4.24 -29.26 8.12
N VAL A 534 -4.87 -28.38 8.89
CA VAL A 534 -4.86 -28.44 10.36
C VAL A 534 -5.54 -29.72 10.87
N GLY A 535 -6.61 -30.16 10.21
CA GLY A 535 -7.31 -31.40 10.54
C GLY A 535 -6.43 -32.65 10.39
N THR A 536 -5.54 -32.67 9.38
CA THR A 536 -4.63 -33.80 9.15
C THR A 536 -3.44 -33.88 10.12
N THR A 537 -3.04 -32.77 10.74
CA THR A 537 -1.89 -32.70 11.68
C THR A 537 -2.19 -33.15 13.12
N LYS A 538 -3.38 -33.68 13.41
CA LYS A 538 -3.76 -34.17 14.76
C LYS A 538 -3.30 -35.61 15.08
N HIS A 539 -2.28 -36.14 14.40
CA HIS A 539 -1.78 -37.50 14.60
C HIS A 539 -0.40 -37.56 15.23
#